data_AF-A0A815ZNL9-F1
#
_entry.id   AF-A0A815ZNL9-F1
#
_cell.length_a   1.000
_cell.length_b   1.000
_cell.length_c   1.000
_cell.angle_alpha   90.00
_cell.angle_beta   90.00
_cell.angle_gamma   90.00
#
_symmetry.space_group_name_H-M   'P 1'
#
loop_
_entity.id
_entity.type
_entity.pdbx_description
1 polymer ?
#
loop_
_entity_poly.entity_id
_entity_poly.type
_entity_poly.pdbx_seq_one_letter_code
_entity_poly.pdbx_strand_id
1 'polypeptide(L)'
;DDKEAQSICERITPRLAHANAAVVLSAVKVLMKFLELIDQHSEFVQNLHRKLAPPLVTLLSAEPEIQYVALRNINLIVQKRPDILKNEMKVFFVKYNDPIYVKLEKLDIMIRLTNATNIAQVLAELKEYATEVDVDFVRKSVRAIGRCAIKVEQAAERCVSTLIDLIQTKVNYVVQEAIVVIKDIFRKYPNKYESIIATLCENLDSLDEPEARASMIWIIGEYAERIDNADELLEGFLDGFKDENSQVQLQLLTAIVKLFLKKPTETPQELVTRVLTLVTQETDNPDLRDRGYIYWRLLSTDPKAAKEVVLAEKPLISEETDLLEPTLLDELI
;
A
#
# COMPACT_ATOMS: atom_id res chain seq x y z
N ASP A 1 0.89 -20.24 -35.58
CA ASP A 1 1.82 -21.38 -35.69
C ASP A 1 3.09 -21.04 -34.92
N ASP A 2 3.44 -21.83 -33.92
CA ASP A 2 4.58 -21.59 -33.00
C ASP A 2 5.90 -21.39 -33.75
N LYS A 3 6.13 -22.15 -34.83
CA LYS A 3 7.38 -22.06 -35.62
C LYS A 3 7.47 -20.75 -36.38
N GLU A 4 6.34 -20.27 -36.91
CA GLU A 4 6.27 -18.95 -37.56
C GLU A 4 6.48 -17.84 -36.54
N ALA A 5 5.85 -17.92 -35.37
CA ALA A 5 6.02 -16.95 -34.29
C ALA A 5 7.49 -16.87 -33.82
N GLN A 6 8.17 -18.01 -33.64
CA GLN A 6 9.60 -18.05 -33.33
C GLN A 6 10.45 -17.38 -34.43
N SER A 7 10.20 -17.71 -35.71
CA SER A 7 10.93 -17.11 -36.83
C SER A 7 10.74 -15.59 -36.91
N ILE A 8 9.53 -15.09 -36.64
CA ILE A 8 9.24 -13.66 -36.60
C ILE A 8 9.98 -13.00 -35.44
N CYS A 9 9.95 -13.58 -34.24
CA CYS A 9 10.68 -13.08 -33.07
C CYS A 9 12.19 -12.98 -33.32
N GLU A 10 12.80 -13.98 -33.97
CA GLU A 10 14.22 -13.94 -34.33
C GLU A 10 14.57 -12.81 -35.29
N ARG A 11 13.70 -12.52 -36.27
CA ARG A 11 13.89 -11.41 -37.22
C ARG A 11 13.73 -10.04 -36.56
N ILE A 12 12.90 -9.94 -35.53
CA ILE A 12 12.65 -8.69 -34.79
C ILE A 12 13.74 -8.43 -33.75
N THR A 13 14.34 -9.47 -33.18
CA THR A 13 15.36 -9.36 -32.11
C THR A 13 16.47 -8.33 -32.41
N PRO A 14 17.06 -8.23 -33.62
CA PRO A 14 18.06 -7.21 -33.92
C PRO A 14 17.55 -5.76 -33.83
N ARG A 15 16.23 -5.52 -33.95
CA ARG A 15 15.61 -4.18 -33.85
C ARG A 15 15.59 -3.64 -32.43
N LEU A 16 15.83 -4.49 -31.42
CA LEU A 16 15.99 -4.07 -30.03
C LEU A 16 17.24 -3.23 -29.79
N ALA A 17 18.26 -3.32 -30.66
CA ALA A 17 19.49 -2.54 -30.57
C ALA A 17 19.43 -1.22 -31.36
N HIS A 18 18.25 -0.81 -31.81
CA HIS A 18 18.08 0.41 -32.60
C HIS A 18 18.17 1.67 -31.72
N ALA A 19 18.75 2.76 -32.23
CA ALA A 19 18.93 4.00 -31.46
C ALA A 19 17.60 4.71 -31.11
N ASN A 20 16.57 4.56 -31.94
CA ASN A 20 15.26 5.15 -31.71
C ASN A 20 14.43 4.31 -30.73
N ALA A 21 14.10 4.89 -29.58
CA ALA A 21 13.26 4.29 -28.53
C ALA A 21 11.89 3.81 -29.04
N ALA A 22 11.26 4.51 -29.99
CA ALA A 22 9.97 4.11 -30.55
C ALA A 22 10.07 2.79 -31.33
N VAL A 23 11.18 2.55 -32.03
CA VAL A 23 11.43 1.29 -32.73
C VAL A 23 11.63 0.15 -31.74
N VAL A 24 12.35 0.41 -30.64
CA VAL A 24 12.57 -0.57 -29.57
C VAL A 24 11.24 -0.93 -28.89
N LEU A 25 10.45 0.06 -28.47
CA LEU A 25 9.14 -0.17 -27.82
C LEU A 25 8.16 -0.89 -28.75
N SER A 26 8.12 -0.53 -30.04
CA SER A 26 7.29 -1.23 -31.02
C SER A 26 7.73 -2.68 -31.23
N ALA A 27 9.05 -2.93 -31.27
CA ALA A 27 9.58 -4.28 -31.33
C ALA A 27 9.23 -5.09 -30.09
N VAL A 28 9.35 -4.50 -28.89
CA VAL A 28 8.95 -5.12 -27.62
C VAL A 28 7.46 -5.47 -27.63
N LYS A 29 6.59 -4.56 -28.08
CA LYS A 29 5.15 -4.81 -28.21
C LYS A 29 4.85 -6.06 -29.04
N VAL A 30 5.44 -6.12 -30.24
CA VAL A 30 5.25 -7.25 -31.14
C VAL A 30 5.81 -8.55 -30.55
N LEU A 31 6.98 -8.49 -29.91
CA LEU A 31 7.56 -9.65 -29.22
C LEU A 31 6.68 -10.14 -28.07
N MET A 32 6.11 -9.24 -27.27
CA MET A 32 5.21 -9.60 -26.16
C MET A 32 3.95 -10.30 -26.65
N LYS A 33 3.37 -9.83 -27.77
CA LYS A 33 2.21 -10.46 -28.40
C LYS A 33 2.52 -11.87 -28.93
N PHE A 34 3.64 -12.04 -29.63
CA PHE A 34 4.02 -13.37 -30.15
C PHE A 34 4.46 -14.33 -29.05
N LEU A 35 4.99 -13.81 -27.95
CA LEU A 35 5.34 -14.60 -26.78
C LEU A 35 4.14 -15.28 -26.10
N GLU A 36 2.90 -14.87 -26.37
CA GLU A 36 1.68 -15.56 -25.89
C GLU A 36 1.37 -16.82 -26.71
N LEU A 37 1.83 -16.87 -27.96
CA LEU A 37 1.60 -17.98 -28.87
C LEU A 37 2.68 -19.06 -28.78
N ILE A 38 3.74 -18.84 -28.01
CA ILE A 38 4.87 -19.76 -27.87
C ILE A 38 4.82 -20.39 -26.48
N ASP A 39 5.11 -21.69 -26.39
CA ASP A 39 5.26 -22.38 -25.11
C ASP A 39 6.24 -21.66 -24.17
N GLN A 40 5.75 -21.27 -23.00
CA GLN A 40 6.47 -20.49 -22.00
C GLN A 40 7.70 -21.23 -21.45
N HIS A 41 7.69 -22.56 -21.49
CA HIS A 41 8.79 -23.40 -21.01
C HIS A 41 9.89 -23.62 -22.07
N SER A 42 9.71 -23.11 -23.29
CA SER A 42 10.71 -23.22 -24.34
C SER A 42 12.01 -22.48 -23.96
N GLU A 43 13.17 -23.08 -24.23
CA GLU A 43 14.47 -22.41 -24.13
C GLU A 43 14.52 -21.11 -24.94
N PHE A 44 13.74 -21.04 -26.01
CA PHE A 44 13.60 -19.83 -26.83
C PHE A 44 13.07 -18.64 -26.02
N VAL A 45 12.03 -18.85 -25.21
CA VAL A 45 11.41 -17.79 -24.40
C VAL A 45 12.38 -17.30 -23.33
N GLN A 46 13.09 -18.21 -22.66
CA GLN A 46 14.11 -17.84 -21.67
C GLN A 46 15.26 -17.04 -22.30
N ASN A 47 15.71 -17.44 -23.50
CA ASN A 47 16.72 -16.70 -24.26
C ASN A 47 16.22 -15.32 -24.68
N LEU A 48 14.94 -15.20 -25.07
CA LEU A 48 14.34 -13.93 -25.43
C LEU A 48 14.20 -13.00 -24.22
N HIS A 49 13.80 -13.52 -23.05
CA HIS A 49 13.76 -12.74 -21.80
C HIS A 49 15.12 -12.12 -21.47
N ARG A 50 16.20 -12.91 -21.57
CA ARG A 50 17.57 -12.41 -21.37
C ARG A 50 17.97 -11.33 -22.38
N LYS A 51 17.48 -11.42 -23.62
CA LYS A 51 17.75 -10.43 -24.67
C LYS A 51 16.88 -9.16 -24.54
N LEU A 52 15.73 -9.24 -23.88
CA LEU A 52 14.80 -8.12 -23.68
C LEU A 52 15.23 -7.19 -22.54
N ALA A 53 15.91 -7.70 -21.51
CA ALA A 53 16.32 -6.89 -20.36
C ALA A 53 17.29 -5.74 -20.73
N PRO A 54 18.42 -5.95 -21.44
CA PRO A 54 19.37 -4.88 -21.73
C PRO A 54 18.81 -3.70 -22.55
N PRO A 55 17.99 -3.92 -23.60
CA PRO A 55 17.31 -2.83 -24.30
C PRO A 55 16.42 -1.98 -23.37
N LEU A 56 15.63 -2.62 -22.51
CA LEU A 56 14.77 -1.91 -21.55
C LEU A 56 15.58 -1.08 -20.56
N VAL A 57 16.71 -1.62 -20.07
CA VAL A 57 17.65 -0.88 -19.22
C VAL A 57 18.29 0.30 -19.96
N THR A 58 18.61 0.14 -21.25
CA THR A 58 19.21 1.20 -22.06
C THR A 58 18.25 2.37 -22.27
N LEU A 59 16.93 2.10 -22.40
CA LEU A 59 15.91 3.16 -22.49
C LEU A 59 15.86 4.06 -21.25
N LEU A 60 16.24 3.53 -20.08
CA LEU A 60 16.31 4.29 -18.83
C LEU A 60 17.52 5.24 -18.77
N SER A 61 18.43 5.17 -19.74
CA SER A 61 19.54 6.13 -19.89
C SER A 61 19.23 7.27 -20.85
N ALA A 62 18.04 7.28 -21.47
CA ALA A 62 17.63 8.31 -22.44
C ALA A 62 17.22 9.64 -21.76
N GLU A 63 16.66 10.58 -22.50
CA GLU A 63 16.09 11.82 -21.96
C GLU A 63 14.90 11.54 -21.01
N PRO A 64 14.64 12.38 -20.00
CA PRO A 64 13.63 12.09 -18.96
C PRO A 64 12.22 11.79 -19.48
N GLU A 65 11.81 12.40 -20.59
CA GLU A 65 10.52 12.18 -21.24
C GLU A 65 10.44 10.77 -21.85
N ILE A 66 11.53 10.33 -22.50
CA ILE A 66 11.65 8.98 -23.05
C ILE A 66 11.73 7.96 -21.91
N GLN A 67 12.47 8.27 -20.84
CA GLN A 67 12.53 7.42 -19.65
C GLN A 67 11.15 7.23 -19.04
N TYR A 68 10.36 8.29 -18.90
CA TYR A 68 9.01 8.20 -18.35
C TYR A 68 8.13 7.26 -19.19
N VAL A 69 8.11 7.43 -20.52
CA VAL A 69 7.37 6.52 -21.42
C VAL A 69 7.90 5.10 -21.31
N ALA A 70 9.21 4.91 -21.22
CA ALA A 70 9.81 3.59 -21.04
C ALA A 70 9.39 2.95 -19.71
N LEU A 71 9.40 3.70 -18.60
CA LEU A 71 8.98 3.22 -17.27
C LEU A 71 7.50 2.81 -17.26
N ARG A 72 6.61 3.60 -17.87
CA ARG A 72 5.18 3.23 -18.01
C ARG A 72 5.01 1.90 -18.75
N ASN A 73 5.74 1.70 -19.85
CA ASN A 73 5.71 0.43 -20.59
C ASN A 73 6.35 -0.71 -19.79
N ILE A 74 7.45 -0.46 -19.08
CA ILE A 74 8.09 -1.44 -18.21
C ILE A 74 7.14 -1.88 -17.09
N ASN A 75 6.36 -0.96 -16.51
CA ASN A 75 5.36 -1.29 -15.49
C ASN A 75 4.35 -2.32 -16.03
N LEU A 76 3.81 -2.10 -17.23
CA LEU A 76 2.91 -3.05 -17.91
C LEU A 76 3.60 -4.41 -18.16
N ILE A 77 4.85 -4.38 -18.66
CA ILE A 77 5.62 -5.59 -18.94
C ILE A 77 5.87 -6.40 -17.67
N VAL A 78 6.21 -5.75 -16.55
CA VAL A 78 6.47 -6.42 -15.26
C VAL A 78 5.19 -7.02 -14.69
N GLN A 79 4.04 -6.39 -14.88
CA GLN A 79 2.74 -6.96 -14.48
C GLN A 79 2.41 -8.24 -15.27
N LYS A 80 2.66 -8.26 -16.59
CA LYS A 80 2.40 -9.43 -17.43
C LYS A 80 3.47 -10.52 -17.30
N ARG A 81 4.74 -10.14 -17.19
CA ARG A 81 5.92 -11.04 -17.16
C ARG A 81 7.00 -10.52 -16.21
N PRO A 82 6.90 -10.82 -14.90
CA PRO A 82 7.84 -10.33 -13.90
C PRO A 82 9.26 -10.90 -14.06
N ASP A 83 9.42 -12.02 -14.78
CA ASP A 83 10.72 -12.70 -14.92
C ASP A 83 11.75 -11.94 -15.79
N ILE A 84 11.30 -11.04 -16.68
CA ILE A 84 12.18 -10.34 -17.63
C ILE A 84 13.18 -9.43 -16.89
N LEU A 85 12.74 -8.72 -15.84
CA LEU A 85 13.54 -7.69 -15.15
C LEU A 85 13.88 -8.03 -13.70
N LYS A 86 13.68 -9.30 -13.29
CA LYS A 86 13.87 -9.75 -11.90
C LYS A 86 15.28 -9.47 -11.33
N ASN A 87 16.30 -9.48 -12.18
CA ASN A 87 17.70 -9.28 -11.80
C ASN A 87 18.18 -7.82 -11.90
N GLU A 88 17.42 -6.95 -12.55
CA GLU A 88 17.84 -5.59 -12.91
C GLU A 88 17.33 -4.52 -11.91
N MET A 89 17.08 -4.91 -10.66
CA MET A 89 16.51 -4.02 -9.62
C MET A 89 17.27 -2.69 -9.47
N LYS A 90 18.61 -2.73 -9.48
CA LYS A 90 19.47 -1.56 -9.23
C LYS A 90 19.28 -0.43 -10.24
N VAL A 91 18.82 -0.74 -11.45
CA VAL A 91 18.60 0.25 -12.51
C VAL A 91 17.43 1.17 -12.15
N PHE A 92 16.49 0.68 -11.35
CA PHE A 92 15.33 1.43 -10.90
C PHE A 92 15.58 2.27 -9.65
N PHE A 93 16.80 2.26 -9.09
CA PHE A 93 17.12 3.17 -8.00
C PHE A 93 17.06 4.62 -8.47
N VAL A 94 16.48 5.44 -7.60
CA VAL A 94 16.19 6.84 -7.88
C VAL A 94 17.47 7.64 -7.72
N LYS A 95 17.78 8.49 -8.71
CA LYS A 95 18.88 9.43 -8.61
C LYS A 95 18.35 10.78 -8.10
N TYR A 96 19.21 11.54 -7.43
CA TYR A 96 18.86 12.86 -6.92
C TYR A 96 18.38 13.83 -8.02
N ASN A 97 18.95 13.73 -9.22
CA ASN A 97 18.62 14.58 -10.37
C ASN A 97 17.44 14.08 -11.22
N ASP A 98 16.82 12.95 -10.86
CA ASP A 98 15.66 12.45 -11.58
C ASP A 98 14.44 13.36 -11.33
N PRO A 99 13.65 13.71 -12.35
CA PRO A 99 12.39 14.42 -12.16
C PRO A 99 11.41 13.61 -11.31
N ILE A 100 10.55 14.30 -10.55
CA ILE A 100 9.61 13.67 -9.60
C ILE A 100 8.77 12.55 -10.23
N TYR A 101 8.26 12.76 -11.46
CA TYR A 101 7.46 11.76 -12.16
C TYR A 101 8.27 10.49 -12.53
N VAL A 102 9.57 10.62 -12.81
CA VAL A 102 10.48 9.48 -13.00
C VAL A 102 10.73 8.77 -11.67
N LYS A 103 10.96 9.53 -10.59
CA LYS A 103 11.15 8.98 -9.24
C LYS A 103 9.97 8.10 -8.82
N LEU A 104 8.74 8.60 -9.02
CA LEU A 104 7.52 7.91 -8.64
C LEU A 104 7.30 6.61 -9.43
N GLU A 105 7.53 6.61 -10.75
CA GLU A 105 7.40 5.39 -11.55
C GLU A 105 8.48 4.35 -11.23
N LYS A 106 9.71 4.81 -11.00
CA LYS A 106 10.81 3.94 -10.54
C LYS A 106 10.44 3.25 -9.22
N LEU A 107 9.89 4.01 -8.27
CA LEU A 107 9.44 3.49 -6.99
C LEU A 107 8.37 2.40 -7.14
N ASP A 108 7.36 2.60 -8.01
CA ASP A 108 6.32 1.58 -8.25
C ASP A 108 6.91 0.29 -8.84
N ILE A 109 7.81 0.41 -9.83
CA ILE A 109 8.47 -0.75 -10.43
C ILE A 109 9.37 -1.46 -9.42
N MET A 110 10.10 -0.72 -8.57
CA MET A 110 10.91 -1.31 -7.49
C MET A 110 10.06 -2.21 -6.60
N ILE A 111 8.91 -1.72 -6.12
CA ILE A 111 8.00 -2.50 -5.27
C ILE A 111 7.54 -3.78 -6.00
N ARG A 112 7.21 -3.68 -7.29
CA ARG A 112 6.77 -4.83 -8.11
C ARG A 112 7.88 -5.86 -8.32
N LEU A 113 9.14 -5.45 -8.41
CA LEU A 113 10.29 -6.35 -8.56
C LEU A 113 10.85 -6.85 -7.21
N THR A 114 10.39 -6.31 -6.08
CA THR A 114 10.83 -6.72 -4.75
C THR A 114 10.51 -8.20 -4.48
N ASN A 115 11.49 -8.92 -3.95
CA ASN A 115 11.45 -10.33 -3.59
C ASN A 115 12.28 -10.57 -2.30
N ALA A 116 12.23 -11.79 -1.77
CA ALA A 116 12.92 -12.14 -0.52
C ALA A 116 14.45 -11.96 -0.55
N THR A 117 15.07 -11.95 -1.74
CA THR A 117 16.53 -11.82 -1.88
C THR A 117 17.02 -10.37 -1.94
N ASN A 118 16.24 -9.47 -2.55
CA ASN A 118 16.62 -8.08 -2.77
C ASN A 118 16.04 -7.09 -1.74
N ILE A 119 15.09 -7.54 -0.92
CA ILE A 119 14.37 -6.68 0.04
C ILE A 119 15.29 -5.86 0.95
N ALA A 120 16.42 -6.42 1.41
CA ALA A 120 17.33 -5.70 2.30
C ALA A 120 17.93 -4.45 1.62
N GLN A 121 18.23 -4.53 0.33
CA GLN A 121 18.73 -3.40 -0.45
C GLN A 121 17.60 -2.39 -0.71
N VAL A 122 16.42 -2.88 -1.09
CA VAL A 122 15.25 -2.02 -1.33
C VAL A 122 14.87 -1.24 -0.08
N LEU A 123 14.85 -1.88 1.10
CA LEU A 123 14.54 -1.19 2.35
C LEU A 123 15.58 -0.15 2.75
N ALA A 124 16.87 -0.40 2.48
CA ALA A 124 17.92 0.58 2.72
C ALA A 124 17.72 1.83 1.86
N GLU A 125 17.43 1.65 0.56
CA GLU A 125 17.11 2.75 -0.36
C GLU A 125 15.83 3.49 0.03
N LEU A 126 14.75 2.78 0.35
CA LEU A 126 13.49 3.40 0.79
C LEU A 126 13.65 4.19 2.09
N LYS A 127 14.52 3.74 3.00
CA LYS A 127 14.86 4.49 4.22
C LYS A 127 15.59 5.79 3.88
N GLU A 128 16.49 5.78 2.90
CA GLU A 128 17.15 6.99 2.41
C GLU A 128 16.15 7.94 1.73
N TYR A 129 15.24 7.42 0.90
CA TYR A 129 14.20 8.22 0.24
C TYR A 129 13.23 8.86 1.23
N ALA A 130 12.97 8.20 2.37
CA ALA A 130 12.16 8.76 3.44
C ALA A 130 12.82 9.93 4.20
N THR A 131 14.09 10.22 3.91
CA THR A 131 14.83 11.37 4.46
C THR A 131 15.05 12.49 3.44
N GLU A 132 14.51 12.37 2.23
CA GLU A 132 14.53 13.45 1.23
C GLU A 132 13.65 14.65 1.64
N VAL A 133 13.81 15.76 0.91
CA VAL A 133 13.09 17.02 1.17
C VAL A 133 11.68 17.04 0.55
N ASP A 134 11.47 16.29 -0.54
CA ASP A 134 10.21 16.27 -1.27
C ASP A 134 9.15 15.45 -0.49
N VAL A 135 8.15 16.13 0.05
CA VAL A 135 7.14 15.53 0.95
C VAL A 135 6.34 14.44 0.26
N ASP A 136 5.96 14.64 -1.01
CA ASP A 136 5.15 13.67 -1.76
C ASP A 136 5.96 12.39 -2.05
N PHE A 137 7.22 12.54 -2.43
CA PHE A 137 8.13 11.42 -2.65
C PHE A 137 8.42 10.65 -1.36
N VAL A 138 8.64 11.35 -0.25
CA VAL A 138 8.83 10.74 1.08
C VAL A 138 7.60 9.92 1.46
N ARG A 139 6.40 10.48 1.35
CA ARG A 139 5.15 9.76 1.66
C ARG A 139 4.99 8.50 0.83
N LYS A 140 5.23 8.61 -0.48
CA LYS A 140 5.17 7.45 -1.39
C LYS A 140 6.22 6.40 -1.02
N SER A 141 7.40 6.80 -0.58
CA SER A 141 8.46 5.90 -0.12
C SER A 141 8.08 5.18 1.18
N VAL A 142 7.44 5.87 2.13
CA VAL A 142 6.89 5.25 3.35
C VAL A 142 5.79 4.24 3.02
N ARG A 143 4.88 4.57 2.09
CA ARG A 143 3.88 3.63 1.57
C ARG A 143 4.52 2.42 0.90
N ALA A 144 5.62 2.62 0.17
CA ALA A 144 6.37 1.56 -0.47
C ALA A 144 6.95 0.55 0.54
N ILE A 145 7.44 1.02 1.70
CA ILE A 145 7.90 0.16 2.81
C ILE A 145 6.73 -0.72 3.29
N GLY A 146 5.55 -0.12 3.45
CA GLY A 146 4.32 -0.83 3.78
C GLY A 146 3.93 -1.94 2.81
N ARG A 147 3.94 -1.62 1.52
CA ARG A 147 3.65 -2.60 0.46
C ARG A 147 4.68 -3.74 0.46
N CYS A 148 5.95 -3.43 0.65
CA CYS A 148 6.99 -4.45 0.80
C CYS A 148 6.73 -5.39 1.98
N ALA A 149 6.25 -4.88 3.12
CA ALA A 149 5.87 -5.68 4.28
C ALA A 149 4.69 -6.62 3.98
N ILE A 150 3.70 -6.15 3.22
CA ILE A 150 2.51 -6.94 2.85
C ILE A 150 2.87 -8.01 1.81
N LYS A 151 3.75 -7.67 0.86
CA LYS A 151 4.18 -8.53 -0.24
C LYS A 151 5.10 -9.66 0.20
N VAL A 152 6.09 -9.36 1.04
CA VAL A 152 7.13 -10.31 1.45
C VAL A 152 7.06 -10.48 2.96
N GLU A 153 6.46 -11.59 3.43
CA GLU A 153 6.27 -11.83 4.86
C GLU A 153 7.57 -11.78 5.67
N GLN A 154 8.67 -12.33 5.13
CA GLN A 154 9.99 -12.29 5.78
C GLN A 154 10.54 -10.87 5.98
N ALA A 155 10.01 -9.90 5.24
CA ALA A 155 10.39 -8.50 5.32
C ALA A 155 9.65 -7.74 6.41
N ALA A 156 8.47 -8.23 6.82
CA ALA A 156 7.51 -7.45 7.60
C ALA A 156 8.14 -6.90 8.89
N GLU A 157 8.86 -7.72 9.65
CA GLU A 157 9.54 -7.30 10.88
C GLU A 157 10.58 -6.19 10.65
N ARG A 158 11.37 -6.28 9.57
CA ARG A 158 12.36 -5.26 9.21
C ARG A 158 11.70 -3.97 8.73
N CYS A 159 10.62 -4.07 7.96
CA CYS A 159 9.83 -2.93 7.50
C CYS A 159 9.26 -2.18 8.70
N VAL A 160 8.67 -2.93 9.65
CA VAL A 160 8.11 -2.39 10.88
C VAL A 160 9.18 -1.70 11.73
N SER A 161 10.34 -2.33 11.92
CA SER A 161 11.48 -1.67 12.60
C SER A 161 11.90 -0.38 11.91
N THR A 162 11.92 -0.37 10.57
CA THR A 162 12.27 0.83 9.79
C THR A 162 11.23 1.93 9.98
N LEU A 163 9.94 1.59 10.00
CA LEU A 163 8.86 2.56 10.26
C LEU A 163 8.94 3.14 11.67
N ILE A 164 9.31 2.34 12.69
CA ILE A 164 9.55 2.84 14.04
C ILE A 164 10.69 3.86 14.05
N ASP A 165 11.82 3.54 13.41
CA ASP A 165 12.95 4.48 13.29
C ASP A 165 12.51 5.80 12.65
N LEU A 166 11.68 5.72 11.60
CA LEU A 166 11.12 6.89 10.91
C LEU A 166 10.17 7.69 11.82
N ILE A 167 9.34 7.02 12.63
CA ILE A 167 8.46 7.70 13.61
C ILE A 167 9.30 8.44 14.66
N GLN A 168 10.40 7.83 15.12
CA GLN A 168 11.30 8.44 16.10
C GLN A 168 12.02 9.69 15.60
N THR A 169 12.06 9.94 14.28
CA THR A 169 12.57 11.20 13.72
C THR A 169 11.70 12.41 14.08
N LYS A 170 10.44 12.18 14.52
CA LYS A 170 9.44 13.20 14.86
C LYS A 170 9.09 14.17 13.73
N VAL A 171 9.35 13.79 12.48
CA VAL A 171 8.90 14.55 11.31
C VAL A 171 7.42 14.27 11.09
N ASN A 172 6.56 15.29 11.27
CA ASN A 172 5.11 15.09 11.39
C ASN A 172 4.49 14.32 10.20
N TYR A 173 4.71 14.76 8.97
CA TYR A 173 4.13 14.11 7.78
C TYR A 173 4.64 12.67 7.57
N VAL A 174 5.85 12.34 8.05
CA VAL A 174 6.40 10.97 8.00
C VAL A 174 5.72 10.09 9.04
N VAL A 175 5.55 10.59 10.27
CA VAL A 175 4.87 9.89 11.37
C VAL A 175 3.45 9.53 10.96
N GLN A 176 2.72 10.50 10.39
CA GLN A 176 1.34 10.32 9.96
C GLN A 176 1.20 9.26 8.86
N GLU A 177 2.06 9.32 7.84
CA GLU A 177 2.06 8.33 6.77
C GLU A 177 2.47 6.94 7.29
N ALA A 178 3.43 6.87 8.21
CA ALA A 178 3.84 5.62 8.84
C ALA A 178 2.70 4.97 9.64
N ILE A 179 1.85 5.76 10.33
CA ILE A 179 0.68 5.25 11.06
C ILE A 179 -0.34 4.61 10.10
N VAL A 180 -0.61 5.27 8.97
CA VAL A 180 -1.52 4.73 7.94
C VAL A 180 -1.00 3.38 7.44
N VAL A 181 0.30 3.29 7.17
CA VAL A 181 0.97 2.07 6.73
C VAL A 181 0.95 0.97 7.80
N ILE A 182 1.24 1.30 9.07
CA ILE A 182 1.25 0.33 10.16
C ILE A 182 -0.14 -0.27 10.39
N LYS A 183 -1.21 0.53 10.27
CA LYS A 183 -2.59 0.02 10.29
C LYS A 183 -2.78 -1.08 9.25
N ASP A 184 -2.31 -0.90 8.02
CA ASP A 184 -2.46 -1.91 6.98
C ASP A 184 -1.58 -3.14 7.24
N ILE A 185 -0.36 -2.97 7.78
CA ILE A 185 0.46 -4.09 8.24
C ILE A 185 -0.25 -4.89 9.33
N PHE A 186 -0.91 -4.23 10.30
CA PHE A 186 -1.68 -4.91 11.35
C PHE A 186 -2.90 -5.66 10.80
N ARG A 187 -3.52 -5.14 9.73
CA ARG A 187 -4.61 -5.84 9.04
C ARG A 187 -4.11 -7.08 8.28
N LYS A 188 -2.85 -7.08 7.83
CA LYS A 188 -2.23 -8.23 7.17
C LYS A 188 -1.69 -9.27 8.15
N TYR A 189 -1.07 -8.81 9.24
CA TYR A 189 -0.46 -9.64 10.28
C TYR A 189 -1.02 -9.28 11.67
N PRO A 190 -2.26 -9.67 11.98
CA PRO A 190 -2.86 -9.39 13.28
C PRO A 190 -2.04 -9.99 14.42
N ASN A 191 -1.99 -9.30 15.55
CA ASN A 191 -1.40 -9.76 16.81
C ASN A 191 0.13 -10.08 16.81
N LYS A 192 0.90 -9.66 15.79
CA LYS A 192 2.36 -9.91 15.74
C LYS A 192 3.21 -8.76 16.31
N TYR A 193 2.78 -7.51 16.13
CA TYR A 193 3.63 -6.30 16.29
C TYR A 193 3.07 -5.28 17.29
N GLU A 194 2.45 -5.76 18.35
CA GLU A 194 1.67 -4.92 19.28
C GLU A 194 2.50 -4.04 20.22
N SER A 195 3.76 -4.42 20.46
CA SER A 195 4.68 -3.65 21.30
C SER A 195 4.85 -2.20 20.83
N ILE A 196 4.52 -1.94 19.57
CA ILE A 196 4.65 -0.66 18.89
C ILE A 196 3.48 0.26 19.21
N ILE A 197 2.33 -0.28 19.62
CA ILE A 197 1.11 0.49 19.89
C ILE A 197 1.37 1.57 20.94
N ALA A 198 2.16 1.28 21.98
CA ALA A 198 2.54 2.26 22.98
C ALA A 198 3.27 3.47 22.36
N THR A 199 4.27 3.21 21.51
CA THR A 199 5.01 4.26 20.78
C THR A 199 4.12 5.04 19.82
N LEU A 200 3.10 4.41 19.22
CA LEU A 200 2.12 5.10 18.38
C LEU A 200 1.25 6.05 19.19
N CYS A 201 0.75 5.60 20.35
CA CYS A 201 -0.08 6.42 21.23
C CYS A 201 0.68 7.63 21.81
N GLU A 202 2.00 7.52 22.04
CA GLU A 202 2.83 8.65 22.46
C GLU A 202 2.90 9.80 21.43
N ASN A 203 2.60 9.51 20.16
CA ASN A 203 2.65 10.48 19.06
C ASN A 203 1.24 10.91 18.60
N LEU A 204 0.22 10.78 19.45
CA LEU A 204 -1.16 11.09 19.08
C LEU A 204 -1.42 12.60 18.90
N ASP A 205 -0.74 13.43 19.69
CA ASP A 205 -0.92 14.89 19.69
C ASP A 205 -0.43 15.58 18.41
N SER A 206 0.40 14.90 17.59
CA SER A 206 0.93 15.44 16.33
C SER A 206 0.06 15.14 15.11
N LEU A 207 -1.05 14.39 15.26
CA LEU A 207 -1.86 13.93 14.12
C LEU A 207 -2.88 14.98 13.67
N ASP A 208 -2.61 15.62 12.53
CA ASP A 208 -3.50 16.58 11.87
C ASP A 208 -4.26 15.99 10.66
N GLU A 209 -3.71 14.99 9.96
CA GLU A 209 -4.37 14.42 8.79
C GLU A 209 -5.52 13.46 9.15
N PRO A 210 -6.70 13.62 8.51
CA PRO A 210 -7.84 12.74 8.74
C PRO A 210 -7.54 11.26 8.52
N GLU A 211 -6.71 10.92 7.53
CA GLU A 211 -6.35 9.53 7.22
C GLU A 211 -5.52 8.89 8.34
N ALA A 212 -4.55 9.63 8.89
CA ALA A 212 -3.72 9.20 10.00
C ALA A 212 -4.53 9.11 11.30
N ARG A 213 -5.36 10.12 11.61
CA ARG A 213 -6.28 10.11 12.75
C ARG A 213 -7.24 8.92 12.71
N ALA A 214 -7.90 8.69 11.58
CA ALA A 214 -8.77 7.53 11.40
C ALA A 214 -7.99 6.21 11.56
N SER A 215 -6.76 6.14 11.02
CA SER A 215 -5.91 4.95 11.17
C SER A 215 -5.53 4.69 12.63
N MET A 216 -5.22 5.73 13.40
CA MET A 216 -4.94 5.62 14.83
C MET A 216 -6.16 5.14 15.62
N ILE A 217 -7.33 5.77 15.39
CA ILE A 217 -8.60 5.38 16.03
C ILE A 217 -8.96 3.93 15.71
N TRP A 218 -8.69 3.47 14.47
CA TRP A 218 -8.85 2.08 14.10
C TRP A 218 -7.98 1.16 14.95
N ILE A 219 -6.68 1.48 15.10
CA ILE A 219 -5.72 0.71 15.90
C ILE A 219 -6.21 0.64 17.35
N ILE A 220 -6.59 1.78 17.94
CA ILE A 220 -7.09 1.85 19.32
C ILE A 220 -8.32 0.96 19.49
N GLY A 221 -9.32 1.06 18.60
CA GLY A 221 -10.53 0.23 18.70
C GLY A 221 -10.30 -1.27 18.41
N GLU A 222 -9.33 -1.60 17.54
CA GLU A 222 -9.00 -3.00 17.23
C GLU A 222 -8.23 -3.67 18.38
N TYR A 223 -7.32 -2.93 19.03
CA TYR A 223 -6.49 -3.45 20.13
C TYR A 223 -6.92 -2.94 21.51
N ALA A 224 -8.17 -2.47 21.65
CA ALA A 224 -8.73 -1.93 22.88
C ALA A 224 -8.64 -2.87 24.11
N GLU A 225 -8.54 -4.19 23.90
CA GLU A 225 -8.32 -5.16 24.99
C GLU A 225 -6.93 -5.03 25.63
N ARG A 226 -5.94 -4.59 24.85
CA ARG A 226 -4.53 -4.52 25.25
C ARG A 226 -4.09 -3.11 25.64
N ILE A 227 -4.83 -2.10 25.21
CA ILE A 227 -4.61 -0.70 25.57
C ILE A 227 -5.48 -0.40 26.79
N ASP A 228 -4.85 -0.09 27.92
CA ASP A 228 -5.57 0.14 29.18
C ASP A 228 -6.35 1.46 29.16
N ASN A 229 -5.73 2.54 28.68
CA ASN A 229 -6.31 3.89 28.57
C ASN A 229 -7.06 4.13 27.24
N ALA A 230 -7.59 3.08 26.61
CA ALA A 230 -8.25 3.21 25.31
C ALA A 230 -9.52 4.07 25.37
N ASP A 231 -10.25 4.00 26.48
CA ASP A 231 -11.43 4.83 26.75
C ASP A 231 -11.06 6.32 26.83
N GLU A 232 -10.04 6.68 27.61
CA GLU A 232 -9.55 8.07 27.71
C GLU A 232 -9.09 8.63 26.36
N LEU A 233 -8.35 7.83 25.58
CA LEU A 233 -7.87 8.23 24.25
C LEU A 233 -9.03 8.47 23.28
N LEU A 234 -10.03 7.57 23.24
CA LEU A 234 -11.19 7.72 22.37
C LEU A 234 -12.13 8.85 22.82
N GLU A 235 -12.21 9.12 24.12
CA GLU A 235 -12.95 10.25 24.66
C GLU A 235 -12.37 11.59 24.18
N GLY A 236 -11.05 11.73 24.16
CA GLY A 236 -10.39 12.93 23.62
C GLY A 236 -10.73 13.21 22.15
N PHE A 237 -10.87 12.17 21.32
CA PHE A 237 -11.36 12.33 19.93
C PHE A 237 -12.86 12.67 19.86
N LEU A 238 -13.65 12.21 20.83
CA LEU A 238 -15.10 12.44 20.87
C LEU A 238 -15.45 13.88 21.25
N ASP A 239 -14.60 14.55 22.03
CA ASP A 239 -14.80 15.96 22.39
C ASP A 239 -14.79 16.89 21.18
N GLY A 240 -13.98 16.59 20.16
CA GLY A 240 -13.91 17.34 18.88
C GLY A 240 -14.82 16.80 17.77
N PHE A 241 -15.73 15.86 18.06
CA PHE A 241 -16.41 15.04 17.05
C PHE A 241 -17.03 15.81 15.87
N LYS A 242 -17.65 16.96 16.12
CA LYS A 242 -18.36 17.74 15.08
C LYS A 242 -17.42 18.41 14.08
N ASP A 243 -16.22 18.75 14.52
CA ASP A 243 -15.22 19.45 13.71
C ASP A 243 -14.33 18.46 12.93
N GLU A 244 -14.43 17.17 13.25
CA GLU A 244 -13.71 16.09 12.58
C GLU A 244 -14.26 15.74 11.20
N ASN A 245 -13.39 15.20 10.35
CA ASN A 245 -13.81 14.68 9.04
C ASN A 245 -14.75 13.47 9.19
N SER A 246 -15.73 13.34 8.30
CA SER A 246 -16.66 12.19 8.22
C SER A 246 -15.97 10.81 8.32
N GLN A 247 -14.80 10.62 7.72
CA GLN A 247 -14.05 9.37 7.82
C GLN A 247 -13.58 9.09 9.25
N VAL A 248 -13.10 10.11 9.96
CA VAL A 248 -12.67 10.02 11.36
C VAL A 248 -13.88 9.74 12.24
N GLN A 249 -15.00 10.42 12.01
CA GLN A 249 -16.25 10.22 12.75
C GLN A 249 -16.79 8.78 12.63
N LEU A 250 -16.85 8.24 11.40
CA LEU A 250 -17.25 6.85 11.14
C LEU A 250 -16.33 5.84 11.84
N GLN A 251 -15.03 6.12 11.82
CA GLN A 251 -14.02 5.27 12.43
C GLN A 251 -14.09 5.32 13.95
N LEU A 252 -14.38 6.49 14.52
CA LEU A 252 -14.58 6.70 15.96
C LEU A 252 -15.82 5.98 16.46
N LEU A 253 -16.94 6.12 15.76
CA LEU A 253 -18.17 5.37 16.05
C LEU A 253 -17.89 3.87 16.12
N THR A 254 -17.21 3.31 15.10
CA THR A 254 -16.86 1.89 15.07
C THR A 254 -15.89 1.52 16.19
N ALA A 255 -14.90 2.37 16.50
CA ALA A 255 -13.92 2.11 17.56
C ALA A 255 -14.55 2.08 18.95
N ILE A 256 -15.45 3.02 19.27
CA ILE A 256 -16.17 3.06 20.55
C ILE A 256 -17.10 1.85 20.69
N VAL A 257 -17.80 1.46 19.61
CA VAL A 257 -18.62 0.23 19.63
C VAL A 257 -17.76 -1.01 19.87
N LYS A 258 -16.58 -1.11 19.23
CA LYS A 258 -15.62 -2.20 19.50
C LYS A 258 -15.14 -2.18 20.95
N LEU A 259 -14.79 -1.01 21.49
CA LEU A 259 -14.37 -0.85 22.89
C LEU A 259 -15.45 -1.37 23.84
N PHE A 260 -16.71 -0.96 23.66
CA PHE A 260 -17.83 -1.39 24.48
C PHE A 260 -18.07 -2.92 24.41
N LEU A 261 -18.03 -3.51 23.20
CA LEU A 261 -18.22 -4.96 23.03
C LEU A 261 -17.10 -5.82 23.63
N LYS A 262 -15.91 -5.24 23.79
CA LYS A 262 -14.73 -5.89 24.38
C LYS A 262 -14.66 -5.69 25.90
N LYS A 263 -14.89 -4.45 26.35
CA LYS A 263 -14.84 -4.00 27.74
C LYS A 263 -16.17 -3.31 28.11
N PRO A 264 -17.22 -4.05 28.49
CA PRO A 264 -18.51 -3.46 28.86
C PRO A 264 -18.47 -2.92 30.31
N THR A 265 -17.62 -1.93 30.57
CA THR A 265 -17.54 -1.19 31.85
C THR A 265 -18.35 0.10 31.76
N GLU A 266 -18.46 0.84 32.88
CA GLU A 266 -19.25 2.08 32.95
C GLU A 266 -18.77 3.14 31.95
N THR A 267 -17.47 3.43 31.87
CA THR A 267 -16.90 4.45 30.96
C THR A 267 -17.23 4.17 29.48
N PRO A 268 -16.94 2.99 28.91
CA PRO A 268 -17.31 2.66 27.53
C PRO A 268 -18.82 2.68 27.27
N GLN A 269 -19.64 2.38 28.29
CA GLN A 269 -21.10 2.47 28.18
C GLN A 269 -21.58 3.93 28.06
N GLU A 270 -20.98 4.85 28.80
CA GLU A 270 -21.24 6.29 28.66
C GLU A 270 -20.77 6.80 27.29
N LEU A 271 -19.56 6.42 26.87
CA LEU A 271 -19.00 6.80 25.57
C LEU A 271 -19.86 6.31 24.39
N VAL A 272 -20.31 5.04 24.41
CA VAL A 272 -21.15 4.50 23.32
C VAL A 272 -22.50 5.22 23.28
N THR A 273 -23.08 5.56 24.43
CA THR A 273 -24.34 6.32 24.50
C THR A 273 -24.15 7.74 23.96
N ARG A 274 -23.06 8.41 24.34
CA ARG A 274 -22.71 9.76 23.87
C ARG A 274 -22.49 9.79 22.37
N VAL A 275 -21.66 8.90 21.81
CA VAL A 275 -21.40 8.87 20.36
C VAL A 275 -22.65 8.52 19.56
N LEU A 276 -23.48 7.58 20.02
CA LEU A 276 -24.74 7.23 19.35
C LEU A 276 -25.73 8.40 19.35
N THR A 277 -25.78 9.18 20.43
CA THR A 277 -26.62 10.39 20.49
C THR A 277 -26.13 11.43 19.49
N LEU A 278 -24.82 11.69 19.44
CA LEU A 278 -24.21 12.65 18.50
C LEU A 278 -24.48 12.27 17.04
N VAL A 279 -24.29 11.01 16.65
CA VAL A 279 -24.48 10.57 15.25
C VAL A 279 -25.95 10.50 14.84
N THR A 280 -26.87 10.23 15.77
CA THR A 280 -28.30 10.11 15.44
C THR A 280 -29.05 11.44 15.48
N GLN A 281 -28.66 12.35 16.38
CA GLN A 281 -29.40 13.59 16.62
C GLN A 281 -28.71 14.83 16.02
N GLU A 282 -27.38 14.86 15.98
CA GLU A 282 -26.63 16.10 15.71
C GLU A 282 -25.82 16.09 14.42
N THR A 283 -25.80 14.96 13.71
CA THR A 283 -25.06 14.77 12.46
C THR A 283 -25.97 14.94 11.24
N ASP A 284 -25.50 15.68 10.23
CA ASP A 284 -26.21 15.85 8.94
C ASP A 284 -25.87 14.79 7.89
N ASN A 285 -24.77 14.04 8.06
CA ASN A 285 -24.37 12.95 7.18
C ASN A 285 -25.30 11.73 7.30
N PRO A 286 -26.07 11.37 6.25
CA PRO A 286 -27.00 10.25 6.29
C PRO A 286 -26.32 8.90 6.54
N ASP A 287 -25.14 8.65 5.97
CA ASP A 287 -24.41 7.39 6.15
C ASP A 287 -23.97 7.18 7.61
N LEU A 288 -23.44 8.24 8.23
CA LEU A 288 -23.06 8.20 9.64
C LEU A 288 -24.27 7.99 10.55
N ARG A 289 -25.39 8.66 10.24
CA ARG A 289 -26.65 8.52 10.98
C ARG A 289 -27.22 7.11 10.87
N ASP A 290 -27.28 6.56 9.66
CA ASP A 290 -27.79 5.21 9.39
C ASP A 290 -26.92 4.15 10.09
N ARG A 291 -25.60 4.27 9.99
CA ARG A 291 -24.66 3.39 10.70
C ARG A 291 -24.82 3.49 12.21
N GLY A 292 -25.06 4.69 12.74
CA GLY A 292 -25.42 4.91 14.13
C GLY A 292 -26.69 4.16 14.55
N TYR A 293 -27.77 4.27 13.77
CA TYR A 293 -29.00 3.53 14.05
C TYR A 293 -28.83 2.01 13.94
N ILE A 294 -28.03 1.51 13.00
CA ILE A 294 -27.71 0.08 12.89
C ILE A 294 -27.00 -0.39 14.15
N TYR A 295 -25.96 0.32 14.60
CA TYR A 295 -25.26 -0.05 15.84
C TYR A 295 -26.16 0.03 17.06
N TRP A 296 -26.96 1.10 17.19
CA TRP A 296 -27.91 1.22 18.30
C TRP A 296 -28.88 0.03 18.32
N ARG A 297 -29.58 -0.24 17.21
CA ARG A 297 -30.53 -1.35 17.14
C ARG A 297 -29.86 -2.68 17.41
N LEU A 298 -28.66 -2.91 16.88
CA LEU A 298 -27.91 -4.16 17.08
C LEU A 298 -27.54 -4.35 18.57
N LEU A 299 -27.00 -3.31 19.21
CA LEU A 299 -26.61 -3.34 20.62
C LEU A 299 -27.81 -3.46 21.57
N SER A 300 -28.93 -2.79 21.28
CA SER A 300 -30.15 -2.88 22.10
C SER A 300 -30.93 -4.16 21.91
N THR A 301 -30.84 -4.80 20.73
CA THR A 301 -31.58 -6.04 20.45
C THR A 301 -30.84 -7.26 20.98
N ASP A 302 -29.55 -7.40 20.64
CA ASP A 302 -28.75 -8.54 21.05
C ASP A 302 -27.24 -8.20 21.09
N PRO A 303 -26.71 -7.90 22.29
CA PRO A 303 -25.28 -7.66 22.47
C PRO A 303 -24.38 -8.85 22.08
N LYS A 304 -24.87 -10.09 22.16
CA LYS A 304 -24.08 -11.27 21.78
C LYS A 304 -23.95 -11.37 20.28
N ALA A 305 -25.06 -11.23 19.54
CA ALA A 305 -25.02 -11.15 18.08
C ALA A 305 -24.20 -9.94 17.61
N ALA A 306 -24.28 -8.80 18.31
CA ALA A 306 -23.44 -7.64 18.02
C ALA A 306 -21.94 -7.98 18.09
N LYS A 307 -21.53 -8.73 19.11
CA LYS A 307 -20.15 -9.18 19.28
C LYS A 307 -19.71 -10.09 18.12
N GLU A 308 -20.55 -11.06 17.76
CA GLU A 308 -20.27 -11.99 16.65
C GLU A 308 -20.17 -11.27 15.29
N VAL A 309 -20.98 -10.25 15.04
CA VAL A 309 -20.97 -9.50 13.78
C VAL A 309 -19.83 -8.48 13.71
N VAL A 310 -19.65 -7.68 14.76
CA VAL A 310 -18.71 -6.54 14.74
C VAL A 310 -17.26 -6.98 14.98
N LEU A 311 -17.06 -7.99 15.82
CA LEU A 311 -15.74 -8.56 16.15
C LEU A 311 -15.42 -9.82 15.35
N ALA A 312 -16.20 -10.14 14.31
CA ALA A 312 -15.89 -11.21 13.39
C ALA A 312 -14.47 -11.06 12.82
N GLU A 313 -13.78 -12.18 12.62
CA GLU A 313 -12.52 -12.19 11.89
C GLU A 313 -12.76 -11.71 10.45
N LYS A 314 -12.06 -10.64 10.09
CA LYS A 314 -12.13 -10.05 8.75
C LYS A 314 -11.11 -10.73 7.84
N PRO A 315 -11.40 -10.87 6.55
CA PRO A 315 -10.42 -11.37 5.60
C PRO A 315 -9.18 -10.46 5.58
N LEU A 316 -8.02 -11.10 5.41
CA LEU A 316 -6.74 -10.40 5.31
C LEU A 316 -6.68 -9.58 4.02
N ILE A 317 -5.98 -8.44 4.08
CA ILE A 317 -5.72 -7.64 2.88
C ILE A 317 -4.74 -8.35 1.93
N SER A 318 -4.94 -8.21 0.63
CA SER A 318 -3.99 -8.60 -0.42
C SER A 318 -3.41 -7.34 -1.08
N GLU A 319 -2.23 -7.47 -1.72
CA GLU A 319 -1.56 -6.37 -2.44
C GLU A 319 -2.20 -6.10 -3.82
N GLU A 320 -3.29 -6.79 -4.17
CA GLU A 320 -3.86 -6.80 -5.53
C GLU A 320 -4.51 -5.46 -5.94
N THR A 321 -4.53 -4.46 -5.06
CA THR A 321 -5.22 -3.19 -5.24
C THR A 321 -4.69 -2.33 -6.40
N ASP A 322 -3.44 -2.57 -6.85
CA ASP A 322 -2.78 -1.79 -7.92
C ASP A 322 -2.46 -2.63 -9.19
N LEU A 323 -3.14 -3.78 -9.36
CA LEU A 323 -3.07 -4.54 -10.60
C LEU A 323 -4.09 -4.00 -11.61
N LEU A 324 -3.66 -3.81 -12.85
CA LEU A 324 -4.58 -3.56 -13.95
C LEU A 324 -5.47 -4.78 -14.14
N GLU A 325 -6.73 -4.55 -14.53
CA GLU A 325 -7.62 -5.64 -14.92
C GLU A 325 -6.95 -6.45 -16.05
N PRO A 326 -6.89 -7.79 -15.97
CA PRO A 326 -6.16 -8.61 -16.94
C PRO A 326 -6.60 -8.38 -18.40
N THR A 327 -7.89 -8.16 -18.62
CA THR A 327 -8.48 -7.86 -19.94
C THR A 327 -7.93 -6.55 -20.51
N LEU A 328 -7.88 -5.49 -19.69
CA LEU A 328 -7.31 -4.20 -20.07
C LEU A 328 -5.80 -4.31 -20.30
N LEU A 329 -5.10 -5.09 -19.47
CA LEU A 329 -3.66 -5.33 -19.64
C LEU A 329 -3.36 -6.02 -20.98
N ASP A 330 -4.20 -6.96 -21.38
CA ASP A 330 -4.06 -7.70 -22.65
C ASP A 330 -4.35 -6.83 -23.88
N GLU A 331 -5.22 -5.82 -23.77
CA GLU A 331 -5.43 -4.85 -24.86
C GLU A 331 -4.29 -3.84 -25.00
N LEU A 332 -3.63 -3.51 -23.89
CA LEU A 332 -2.57 -2.49 -23.86
C LEU A 332 -1.21 -3.02 -24.36
N ILE A 333 -0.94 -4.32 -24.21
CA ILE A 333 0.31 -4.99 -24.62
C ILE A 333 0.20 -5.60 -26.02
#